data_AF-A0A8T4CFB4-F1
#
_entry.id   AF-A0A8T4CFB4-F1
#
_cell.length_a   1.000
_cell.length_b   1.000
_cell.length_c   1.000
_cell.angle_alpha   90.00
_cell.angle_beta   90.00
_cell.angle_gamma   90.00
#
_symmetry.space_group_name_H-M   'P 1'
#
loop_
_entity.id
_entity.type
_entity.pdbx_description
1 polymer ?
#
loop_
_entity_poly.entity_id
_entity_poly.type
_entity_poly.pdbx_seq_one_letter_code
_entity_poly.pdbx_strand_id
1 'polypeptide(L)'
;IRAGKGKRRGRKMKQAIGPLIVVAENKGIFDAASNIPGVDVAMVYNLNAEMLAPGTNPGRLTLWTNGAIEQLDKLYGGGKGA
;
A
#
# COMPACT_ATOMS: atom_id res chain seq x y z
N ILE A 1 -20.82 -5.61 8.09
CA ILE A 1 -21.55 -5.97 6.84
C ILE A 1 -21.99 -4.68 6.13
N ARG A 2 -21.73 -4.52 4.83
CA ARG A 2 -22.01 -3.31 4.04
C ARG A 2 -23.51 -3.09 3.82
N ALA A 3 -23.96 -1.84 3.93
CA ALA A 3 -25.34 -1.46 3.65
C ALA A 3 -25.65 -1.43 2.14
N GLY A 4 -26.94 -1.47 1.79
CA GLY A 4 -27.43 -1.31 0.41
C GLY A 4 -27.24 -2.52 -0.51
N LYS A 5 -27.55 -2.32 -1.80
CA LYS A 5 -27.56 -3.38 -2.84
C LYS A 5 -26.19 -3.97 -3.14
N GLY A 6 -25.10 -3.28 -2.82
CA GLY A 6 -23.73 -3.76 -3.01
C GLY A 6 -23.45 -5.08 -2.28
N LYS A 7 -24.15 -5.35 -1.17
CA LYS A 7 -24.07 -6.60 -0.42
C LYS A 7 -24.42 -7.82 -1.28
N ARG A 8 -25.43 -7.69 -2.16
CA ARG A 8 -25.87 -8.76 -3.08
C ARG A 8 -24.98 -8.90 -4.32
N ARG A 9 -24.05 -7.95 -4.54
CA ARG A 9 -23.12 -7.92 -5.68
C ARG A 9 -21.68 -8.29 -5.26
N GLY A 10 -21.52 -9.23 -4.34
CA GLY A 10 -20.20 -9.70 -3.87
C GLY A 10 -19.44 -8.79 -2.90
N ARG A 11 -19.85 -7.54 -2.67
CA ARG A 11 -19.18 -6.58 -1.77
C ARG A 11 -19.83 -6.53 -0.38
N LYS A 12 -20.03 -7.71 0.23
CA LYS A 12 -20.75 -7.86 1.52
C LYS A 12 -20.00 -7.28 2.71
N MET A 13 -18.67 -7.34 2.70
CA MET A 13 -17.83 -6.85 3.81
C MET A 13 -17.20 -5.50 3.47
N LYS A 14 -16.98 -4.69 4.51
CA LYS A 14 -16.16 -3.48 4.45
C LYS A 14 -15.02 -3.73 5.41
N GLN A 15 -13.81 -3.50 4.94
CA GLN A 15 -12.59 -3.65 5.70
C GLN A 15 -12.02 -2.27 5.97
N ALA A 16 -11.43 -2.08 7.15
CA ALA A 16 -10.69 -0.86 7.43
C ALA A 16 -9.38 -0.86 6.63
N ILE A 17 -8.91 0.34 6.28
CA ILE A 17 -7.61 0.52 5.66
C ILE A 17 -6.59 0.58 6.78
N GLY A 18 -5.69 -0.40 6.83
CA GLY A 18 -4.60 -0.49 7.78
C GLY A 18 -3.29 0.04 7.18
N PRO A 19 -2.14 -0.37 7.74
CA PRO A 19 -0.85 0.12 7.29
C PRO A 19 -0.51 -0.37 5.88
N LEU A 20 0.33 0.40 5.20
CA LEU A 20 0.98 0.02 3.95
C LEU A 20 2.43 -0.37 4.27
N ILE A 21 2.90 -1.52 3.81
CA ILE A 21 4.29 -1.93 3.90
C ILE A 21 4.93 -1.76 2.53
N VAL A 22 6.02 -1.00 2.46
CA VAL A 22 6.75 -0.75 1.22
C VAL A 22 8.10 -1.47 1.27
N VAL A 23 8.35 -2.27 0.24
CA VAL A 23 9.55 -3.10 0.12
C VAL A 23 10.26 -2.89 -1.22
N ALA A 24 11.58 -3.03 -1.25
CA ALA A 24 12.34 -3.03 -2.51
C ALA A 24 12.22 -4.37 -3.25
N GLU A 25 12.09 -5.46 -2.51
CA GLU A 25 12.09 -6.83 -3.01
C GLU A 25 11.09 -7.71 -2.26
N ASN A 26 10.55 -8.73 -2.93
CA ASN A 26 9.67 -9.70 -2.29
C ASN A 26 10.48 -10.89 -1.77
N LYS A 27 10.65 -10.97 -0.45
CA LYS A 27 11.26 -12.09 0.27
C LYS A 27 10.23 -12.93 1.05
N GLY A 28 9.03 -13.10 0.50
CA GLY A 28 7.90 -13.79 1.14
C GLY A 28 7.01 -12.90 2.02
N ILE A 29 7.31 -11.60 2.09
CA ILE A 29 6.52 -10.61 2.85
C ILE A 29 5.09 -10.48 2.30
N PHE A 30 4.91 -10.61 0.99
CA PHE A 30 3.58 -10.57 0.36
C PHE A 30 2.71 -11.72 0.86
N ASP A 31 3.26 -12.93 0.91
CA ASP A 31 2.54 -14.12 1.39
C ASP A 31 2.27 -14.02 2.89
N ALA A 32 3.25 -13.58 3.68
CA ALA A 32 3.12 -13.40 5.11
C ALA A 32 2.03 -12.37 5.49
N ALA A 33 1.92 -11.28 4.74
CA ALA A 33 0.94 -10.23 4.99
C ALA A 33 -0.43 -10.50 4.36
N SER A 34 -0.54 -11.41 3.38
CA SER A 34 -1.74 -11.64 2.55
C SER A 34 -3.02 -11.92 3.35
N ASN A 35 -2.90 -12.55 4.51
CA ASN A 35 -4.03 -12.92 5.36
C ASN A 35 -4.28 -11.94 6.51
N ILE A 36 -3.49 -10.86 6.64
CA ILE A 36 -3.65 -9.87 7.70
C ILE A 36 -4.66 -8.81 7.24
N PRO A 37 -5.81 -8.66 7.91
CA PRO A 37 -6.83 -7.76 7.43
C PRO A 37 -6.40 -6.28 7.41
N GLY A 38 -6.39 -5.67 6.24
CA GLY A 38 -6.22 -4.23 6.05
C GLY A 38 -4.76 -3.81 5.87
N VAL A 39 -3.84 -4.76 5.98
CA VAL A 39 -2.43 -4.56 5.64
C VAL A 39 -2.27 -4.75 4.14
N ASP A 40 -1.69 -3.75 3.48
CA ASP A 40 -1.29 -3.88 2.09
C ASP A 40 0.24 -3.90 2.00
N VAL A 41 0.76 -4.61 1.01
CA VAL A 41 2.19 -4.60 0.67
C VAL A 41 2.35 -4.11 -0.75
N ALA A 42 3.27 -3.17 -0.96
CA ALA A 42 3.62 -2.66 -2.27
C ALA A 42 5.13 -2.68 -2.47
N MET A 43 5.56 -2.89 -3.71
CA MET A 43 6.96 -2.64 -4.05
C MET A 43 7.15 -1.15 -4.34
N VAL A 44 8.33 -0.60 -4.02
CA VAL A 44 8.64 0.84 -4.21
C VAL A 44 8.31 1.32 -5.63
N TYR A 45 8.65 0.52 -6.63
CA TYR A 45 8.44 0.84 -8.04
C TYR A 45 6.97 0.79 -8.49
N ASN A 46 6.08 0.17 -7.69
CA ASN A 46 4.66 0.01 -7.97
C ASN A 46 3.77 0.88 -7.07
N LEU A 47 4.36 1.84 -6.34
CA LEU A 47 3.59 2.75 -5.52
C LEU A 47 2.68 3.63 -6.38
N ASN A 48 1.44 3.80 -5.94
CA ASN A 48 0.47 4.67 -6.58
C ASN A 48 -0.25 5.56 -5.56
N ALA A 49 -0.92 6.60 -6.06
CA ALA A 49 -1.59 7.59 -5.22
C ALA A 49 -2.71 6.98 -4.36
N GLU A 50 -3.49 6.03 -4.89
CA GLU A 50 -4.58 5.39 -4.13
C GLU A 50 -4.08 4.55 -2.95
N MET A 51 -2.91 3.93 -3.07
CA MET A 51 -2.29 3.18 -1.98
C MET A 51 -1.88 4.09 -0.82
N LEU A 52 -1.36 5.29 -1.12
CA LEU A 52 -0.89 6.27 -0.14
C LEU A 52 -2.00 7.18 0.41
N ALA A 53 -3.03 7.42 -0.41
CA ALA A 53 -4.15 8.30 -0.09
C ALA A 53 -5.51 7.65 -0.43
N PRO A 54 -5.84 6.51 0.20
CA PRO A 54 -7.02 5.73 -0.13
C PRO A 54 -8.31 6.51 0.16
N GLY A 55 -9.18 6.61 -0.85
CA GLY A 55 -10.38 7.46 -0.77
C GLY A 55 -10.05 8.96 -0.73
N THR A 56 -8.94 9.38 -1.34
CA THR A 56 -8.51 10.78 -1.44
C THR A 56 -8.16 11.41 -0.08
N ASN A 57 -7.76 10.59 0.90
CA ASN A 57 -7.30 11.07 2.20
C ASN A 57 -5.79 10.81 2.36
N PRO A 58 -4.93 11.84 2.32
CA PRO A 58 -3.49 11.67 2.40
C PRO A 58 -3.02 11.28 3.81
N GLY A 59 -1.84 10.67 3.90
CA GLY A 59 -1.22 10.34 5.20
C GLY A 59 -1.58 8.96 5.73
N ARG A 60 -1.61 7.94 4.87
CA ARG A 60 -1.70 6.54 5.33
C ARG A 60 -0.45 6.13 6.10
N LEU A 61 -0.63 5.45 7.24
CA LEU A 61 0.48 4.84 7.98
C LEU A 61 1.28 3.90 7.07
N THR A 62 2.53 4.27 6.78
CA THR A 62 3.37 3.55 5.82
C THR A 62 4.68 3.13 6.48
N LEU A 63 4.95 1.82 6.48
CA LEU A 63 6.16 1.20 6.98
C LEU A 63 7.11 0.94 5.82
N TRP A 64 8.32 1.48 5.91
CA TRP A 64 9.33 1.35 4.86
C TRP A 64 10.46 0.44 5.32
N THR A 65 10.91 -0.47 4.45
CA THR A 65 12.18 -1.15 4.68
C THR A 65 13.35 -0.25 4.30
N ASN A 66 14.52 -0.46 4.91
CA ASN A 66 15.71 0.35 4.59
C ASN A 66 16.03 0.33 3.09
N GLY A 67 16.02 -0.85 2.46
CA GLY A 67 16.24 -0.97 1.02
C GLY A 67 15.17 -0.25 0.18
N ALA A 68 13.93 -0.15 0.68
CA ALA A 68 12.89 0.61 0.01
C ALA A 68 13.19 2.13 0.02
N ILE A 69 13.68 2.66 1.15
CA ILE A 69 14.09 4.07 1.27
C ILE A 69 15.29 4.36 0.35
N GLU A 70 16.30 3.50 0.36
CA GLU A 70 17.48 3.64 -0.52
C GLU A 70 17.10 3.64 -2.00
N GLN A 71 16.16 2.78 -2.40
CA GLN A 71 15.69 2.72 -3.78
C GLN A 71 14.81 3.94 -4.14
N LEU A 72 14.00 4.42 -3.19
CA LEU A 72 13.22 5.65 -3.37
C LEU A 72 14.14 6.86 -3.64
N ASP A 73 15.24 6.97 -2.91
CA ASP A 73 16.26 8.01 -3.12
C ASP A 73 16.92 7.89 -4.50
N LYS A 74 17.19 6.67 -4.99
CA LYS A 74 17.68 6.47 -6.36
C LYS A 74 16.65 6.87 -7.42
N LEU A 75 15.36 6.66 -7.17
CA LEU A 75 14.29 6.97 -8.10
C LEU A 75 13.97 8.48 -8.15
N TYR A 76 14.02 9.16 -7.01
CA TYR A 76 13.52 10.54 -6.87
C TYR A 76 14.48 11.52 -6.16
N GLY A 77 15.47 11.03 -5.43
CA GLY A 77 16.48 11.84 -4.69
C GLY A 77 17.56 12.45 -5.59
N GLY A 78 17.61 12.05 -6.86
CA GLY A 78 18.43 12.69 -7.88
C GLY A 78 17.77 13.96 -8.42
N GLY A 79 18.01 15.10 -7.77
CA GLY A 79 17.74 16.45 -8.33
C GLY A 79 18.60 16.76 -9.56
N LYS A 80 18.40 16.02 -10.65
CA LYS A 80 18.87 16.33 -12.00
C LYS A 80 17.71 16.09 -12.97
N GLY A 81 16.73 16.98 -12.90
CA GLY A 81 15.54 16.91 -13.72
C GLY A 81 14.65 18.15 -13.64
N ALA A 82 15.24 19.34 -13.50
CA ALA A 82 14.72 20.66 -13.90
C ALA A 82 15.72 21.74 -13.45
#